data_AF-H5WQT2-F1
#
_entry.id   AF-H5WQT2-F1
#
_cell.length_a   1.000
_cell.length_b   1.000
_cell.length_c   1.000
_cell.angle_alpha   90.00
_cell.angle_beta   90.00
_cell.angle_gamma   90.00
#
_symmetry.space_group_name_H-M   'P 1'
#
loop_
_entity.id
_entity.type
_entity.pdbx_description
1 polymer ?
#
loop_
_entity_poly.entity_id
_entity_poly.type
_entity_poly.pdbx_seq_one_letter_code
_entity_poly.pdbx_strand_id
1 'polypeptide(L)'
;MGSDASPVIRIHAADNVVIARRQLLGGTVLAEEGITVAGLVPPGHKLATRGVAAGEAVRRYNQVIGTATQAISPGQHVHTHNLVFSDFQRAHEFGADAQATAYVDAPATFMGIVRPDGRVATRNCIGVLTSVNCSATAARAIADRFRRDVFPEALADHPNVDGVIALTHGMGCATDSEGEELQVLRRTLGGYAKHVNFAAVLVVGLGCETNQIQGLLAQEGLAEGARLVTFNIQDSGGTAKTVARGVQIIRDLLPEANRVQRQPVPASHLVVGLQCGGSDGYSGISANPALGAAVDRLVRHGGTAILSETPEIYGGEHLLTRRAASPAVAEKLLQRIRWWEAYTARHFMRMDNNPSAGNKAGGLTTILEKSLGAIAKSGTTRLEAVYEFAEAVRAKGFVYMDTPGYDPVSATGQVAGGANLICFTTGRGSAYGCAPSPSLKLSTNTALWQRQEDDIDINCGGIIDGHDSVDAAGERIFRLMLATASGQRSKSELHGYGQNEFVPWQLGAVM
;
A
#
# COMPACT_ATOMS: atom_id res chain seq x y z
N MET A 1 -21.16 25.82 14.96
CA MET A 1 -20.30 27.02 14.97
C MET A 1 -19.25 26.78 13.89
N GLY A 2 -19.37 27.49 12.77
CA GLY A 2 -18.54 27.24 11.57
C GLY A 2 -17.09 27.58 11.85
N SER A 3 -16.16 26.73 11.41
CA SER A 3 -14.74 26.99 11.58
C SER A 3 -14.34 28.27 10.83
N ASP A 4 -13.57 29.11 11.51
CA ASP A 4 -12.94 30.36 11.01
C ASP A 4 -11.81 30.06 10.00
N ALA A 5 -11.84 28.88 9.38
CA ALA A 5 -10.80 28.40 8.48
C ALA A 5 -11.03 28.92 7.07
N SER A 6 -9.95 29.38 6.41
CA SER A 6 -9.99 29.84 5.02
C SER A 6 -10.70 28.80 4.13
N PRO A 7 -11.57 29.22 3.19
CA PRO A 7 -12.23 28.31 2.23
C PRO A 7 -11.26 27.61 1.28
N VAL A 8 -9.98 28.01 1.25
CA VAL A 8 -8.94 27.43 0.41
C VAL A 8 -7.72 27.00 1.24
N ILE A 9 -6.80 26.28 0.61
CA ILE A 9 -5.51 25.87 1.17
C ILE A 9 -4.42 26.28 0.19
N ARG A 10 -3.49 27.12 0.68
CA ARG A 10 -2.21 27.39 0.05
C ARG A 10 -1.15 26.52 0.73
N ILE A 11 -0.51 25.65 -0.05
CA ILE A 11 0.48 24.71 0.50
C ILE A 11 1.84 25.38 0.63
N HIS A 12 2.25 26.14 -0.38
CA HIS A 12 3.49 26.91 -0.36
C HIS A 12 3.26 28.34 -0.86
N ALA A 13 4.03 29.30 -0.32
CA ALA A 13 3.91 30.71 -0.68
C ALA A 13 4.17 30.98 -2.18
N ALA A 14 5.06 30.19 -2.80
CA ALA A 14 5.39 30.26 -4.22
C ALA A 14 4.40 29.54 -5.16
N ASP A 15 3.35 28.91 -4.63
CA ASP A 15 2.33 28.28 -5.47
C ASP A 15 1.53 29.34 -6.24
N ASN A 16 1.13 29.04 -7.47
CA ASN A 16 0.23 29.92 -8.26
C ASN A 16 -1.20 29.39 -8.33
N VAL A 17 -1.50 28.37 -7.53
CA VAL A 17 -2.82 27.80 -7.31
C VAL A 17 -3.08 27.58 -5.82
N VAL A 18 -4.35 27.55 -5.45
CA VAL A 18 -4.84 27.11 -4.13
C VAL A 18 -5.87 26.01 -4.29
N ILE A 19 -6.10 25.23 -3.24
CA ILE A 19 -7.01 24.09 -3.24
C ILE A 19 -8.29 24.45 -2.49
N ALA A 20 -9.45 24.24 -3.09
CA ALA A 20 -10.72 24.47 -2.44
C ALA A 20 -10.98 23.45 -1.32
N ARG A 21 -11.33 23.89 -0.11
CA ARG A 21 -11.73 23.00 1.02
C ARG A 21 -13.17 22.52 0.93
N ARG A 22 -13.98 23.30 0.22
CA ARG A 22 -15.41 23.10 0.00
C ARG A 22 -15.78 23.53 -1.40
N GLN A 23 -17.01 23.27 -1.82
CA GLN A 23 -17.49 23.76 -3.10
C GLN A 23 -17.51 25.29 -3.11
N LEU A 24 -16.86 25.89 -4.09
CA LEU A 24 -16.87 27.33 -4.32
C LEU A 24 -17.76 27.66 -5.52
N LEU A 25 -18.52 28.75 -5.40
CA LEU A 25 -19.39 29.26 -6.45
C LEU A 25 -18.79 30.53 -7.07
N GLY A 26 -19.14 30.79 -8.33
CA GLY A 26 -18.78 32.04 -9.01
C GLY A 26 -19.21 33.26 -8.20
N GLY A 27 -18.34 34.27 -8.12
CA GLY A 27 -18.56 35.47 -7.31
C GLY A 27 -18.10 35.37 -5.85
N THR A 28 -17.68 34.18 -5.38
CA THR A 28 -17.08 34.05 -4.03
C THR A 28 -15.78 34.84 -3.97
N VAL A 29 -15.66 35.79 -3.05
CA VAL A 29 -14.44 36.57 -2.81
C VAL A 29 -13.53 35.83 -1.85
N LEU A 30 -12.28 35.61 -2.26
CA LEU A 30 -11.22 35.02 -1.44
C LEU A 30 -10.23 36.14 -1.08
N ALA A 31 -10.52 36.85 0.01
CA ALA A 31 -9.81 38.06 0.38
C ALA A 31 -8.32 37.81 0.65
N GLU A 32 -8.00 36.68 1.26
CA GLU A 32 -6.64 36.24 1.58
C GLU A 32 -5.78 35.95 0.33
N GLU A 33 -6.42 35.67 -0.81
CA GLU A 33 -5.75 35.43 -2.08
C GLU A 33 -5.89 36.61 -3.06
N GLY A 34 -6.70 37.63 -2.72
CA GLY A 34 -6.96 38.79 -3.58
C GLY A 34 -7.68 38.45 -4.88
N ILE A 35 -8.50 37.39 -4.90
CA ILE A 35 -9.20 36.92 -6.11
C ILE A 35 -10.70 36.72 -5.89
N THR A 36 -11.46 36.73 -6.98
CA THR A 36 -12.88 36.33 -7.03
C THR A 36 -13.01 35.06 -7.86
N VAL A 37 -13.70 34.06 -7.32
CA VAL A 37 -13.92 32.78 -7.99
C VAL A 37 -14.75 32.99 -9.26
N ALA A 38 -14.26 32.48 -10.40
CA ALA A 38 -14.88 32.71 -11.71
C ALA A 38 -16.06 31.78 -12.03
N GLY A 39 -16.14 30.62 -11.36
CA GLY A 39 -17.17 29.60 -11.63
C GLY A 39 -17.23 28.53 -10.55
N LEU A 40 -17.86 27.40 -10.84
CA LEU A 40 -17.94 26.28 -9.90
C LEU A 40 -16.54 25.64 -9.73
N VAL A 41 -16.06 25.56 -8.48
CA VAL A 41 -14.85 24.80 -8.13
C VAL A 41 -15.22 23.75 -7.08
N PRO A 42 -15.16 22.45 -7.40
CA PRO A 42 -15.46 21.39 -6.43
C PRO A 42 -14.44 21.33 -5.28
N PRO A 43 -14.78 20.72 -4.13
CA PRO A 43 -13.82 20.45 -3.06
C PRO A 43 -12.63 19.63 -3.59
N GLY A 44 -11.41 19.95 -3.16
CA GLY A 44 -10.17 19.27 -3.56
C GLY A 44 -9.61 19.75 -4.91
N HIS A 45 -10.36 20.55 -5.66
CA HIS A 45 -9.91 21.11 -6.93
C HIS A 45 -9.12 22.41 -6.74
N LYS A 46 -8.37 22.79 -7.78
CA LYS A 46 -7.48 23.94 -7.77
C LYS A 46 -8.13 25.16 -8.41
N LEU A 47 -7.74 26.35 -7.98
CA LEU A 47 -8.01 27.59 -8.69
C LEU A 47 -6.75 28.45 -8.74
N ALA A 48 -6.59 29.20 -9.83
CA ALA A 48 -5.42 30.05 -10.06
C ALA A 48 -5.49 31.31 -9.18
N THR A 49 -4.36 31.69 -8.58
CA THR A 49 -4.28 32.92 -7.76
C THR A 49 -3.72 34.12 -8.51
N ARG A 50 -3.30 33.91 -9.75
CA ARG A 50 -2.86 34.94 -10.70
C ARG A 50 -3.15 34.49 -12.12
N GLY A 51 -2.97 35.37 -13.09
CA GLY A 51 -2.98 34.99 -14.50
C GLY A 51 -1.84 34.01 -14.81
N VAL A 52 -2.14 32.96 -15.58
CA VAL A 52 -1.18 31.98 -16.10
C VAL A 52 -1.32 31.93 -17.61
N ALA A 53 -0.25 32.22 -18.36
CA ALA A 53 -0.29 32.22 -19.82
C ALA A 53 -0.34 30.80 -20.39
N ALA A 54 -0.83 30.64 -21.62
CA ALA A 54 -0.70 29.37 -22.33
C ALA A 54 0.78 28.99 -22.47
N GLY A 55 1.13 27.74 -22.16
CA GLY A 55 2.52 27.28 -22.11
C GLY A 55 3.25 27.59 -20.80
N GLU A 56 2.65 28.34 -19.87
CA GLU A 56 3.27 28.63 -18.57
C GLU A 56 3.03 27.50 -17.56
N ALA A 57 4.01 27.28 -16.67
CA ALA A 57 3.97 26.27 -15.63
C ALA A 57 2.99 26.62 -14.49
N VAL A 58 2.21 25.62 -14.07
CA VAL A 58 1.43 25.67 -12.83
C VAL A 58 2.24 25.02 -11.70
N ARG A 59 2.28 25.69 -10.54
CA ARG A 59 3.06 25.31 -9.37
C ARG A 59 2.19 25.00 -8.16
N ARG A 60 2.41 23.83 -7.56
CA ARG A 60 1.85 23.36 -6.29
C ARG A 60 2.95 22.65 -5.51
N TYR A 61 3.01 22.79 -4.18
CA TYR A 61 4.14 22.29 -3.37
C TYR A 61 5.48 22.93 -3.75
N ASN A 62 5.47 24.13 -4.31
CA ASN A 62 6.63 24.76 -4.97
C ASN A 62 7.20 23.97 -6.17
N GLN A 63 6.47 22.98 -6.67
CA GLN A 63 6.89 22.13 -7.78
C GLN A 63 5.99 22.37 -8.99
N VAL A 64 6.56 22.23 -10.19
CA VAL A 64 5.76 22.28 -11.42
C VAL A 64 4.92 21.00 -11.50
N ILE A 65 3.60 21.18 -11.59
CA ILE A 65 2.64 20.10 -11.71
C ILE A 65 2.07 19.95 -13.12
N GLY A 66 2.48 20.80 -14.06
CA GLY A 66 2.06 20.75 -15.44
C GLY A 66 2.14 22.11 -16.10
N THR A 67 1.71 22.17 -17.35
CA THR A 67 1.72 23.38 -18.17
C THR A 67 0.31 23.73 -18.64
N ALA A 68 -0.04 25.02 -18.58
CA ALA A 68 -1.35 25.49 -19.00
C ALA A 68 -1.53 25.32 -20.52
N THR A 69 -2.64 24.71 -20.95
CA THR A 69 -2.95 24.49 -22.38
C THR A 69 -3.58 25.73 -23.03
N GLN A 70 -4.08 26.65 -22.22
CA GLN A 70 -4.68 27.92 -22.59
C GLN A 70 -4.39 28.95 -21.49
N ALA A 71 -4.65 30.23 -21.74
CA ALA A 71 -4.56 31.24 -20.69
C ALA A 71 -5.59 30.95 -19.58
N ILE A 72 -5.16 31.10 -18.32
CA ILE A 72 -5.97 30.88 -17.12
C ILE A 72 -6.02 32.19 -16.34
N SER A 73 -7.22 32.72 -16.11
CA SER A 73 -7.44 33.94 -15.34
C SER A 73 -7.40 33.67 -13.82
N PRO A 74 -7.07 34.67 -12.98
CA PRO A 74 -7.22 34.55 -11.53
C PRO A 74 -8.64 34.12 -11.15
N GLY A 75 -8.78 33.23 -10.17
CA GLY A 75 -10.06 32.68 -9.72
C GLY A 75 -10.65 31.58 -10.60
N GLN A 76 -10.01 31.24 -11.73
CA GLN A 76 -10.48 30.17 -12.63
C GLN A 76 -10.07 28.79 -12.10
N HIS A 77 -10.95 27.81 -12.28
CA HIS A 77 -10.69 26.40 -11.99
C HIS A 77 -9.52 25.86 -12.84
N VAL A 78 -8.53 25.26 -12.21
CA VAL A 78 -7.38 24.62 -12.86
C VAL A 78 -7.52 23.09 -12.82
N HIS A 79 -7.70 22.47 -13.98
CA HIS A 79 -7.89 21.03 -14.10
C HIS A 79 -7.58 20.51 -15.52
N THR A 80 -7.99 19.27 -15.83
CA THR A 80 -7.66 18.58 -17.09
C THR A 80 -8.09 19.30 -18.37
N HIS A 81 -9.05 20.23 -18.30
CA HIS A 81 -9.50 21.03 -19.44
C HIS A 81 -8.53 22.18 -19.80
N ASN A 82 -7.66 22.59 -18.88
CA ASN A 82 -6.73 23.71 -19.07
C ASN A 82 -5.30 23.47 -18.56
N LEU A 83 -4.99 22.28 -18.06
CA LEU A 83 -3.67 21.87 -17.54
C LEU A 83 -3.34 20.46 -18.03
N VAL A 84 -2.14 20.29 -18.57
CA VAL A 84 -1.63 18.99 -19.06
C VAL A 84 -0.30 18.64 -18.39
N PHE A 85 0.01 17.35 -18.35
CA PHE A 85 1.35 16.87 -18.05
C PHE A 85 2.37 17.53 -19.00
N SER A 86 3.48 17.99 -18.45
CA SER A 86 4.62 18.46 -19.22
C SER A 86 5.86 17.70 -18.78
N ASP A 87 6.58 17.18 -19.77
CA ASP A 87 7.89 16.59 -19.54
C ASP A 87 8.94 17.70 -19.44
N PHE A 88 9.79 17.63 -18.43
CA PHE A 88 10.92 18.54 -18.26
C PHE A 88 12.03 17.85 -17.50
N GLN A 89 13.28 18.12 -17.91
CA GLN A 89 14.45 17.54 -17.26
C GLN A 89 14.53 18.00 -15.80
N ARG A 90 14.62 17.03 -14.90
CA ARG A 90 14.92 17.26 -13.49
C ARG A 90 16.33 16.78 -13.21
N ALA A 91 17.10 17.58 -12.48
CA ALA A 91 18.39 17.13 -11.97
C ALA A 91 18.14 16.06 -10.89
N HIS A 92 18.70 14.87 -11.08
CA HIS A 92 18.70 13.83 -10.05
C HIS A 92 19.99 13.93 -9.26
N GLU A 93 19.93 14.65 -8.15
CA GLU A 93 21.00 14.64 -7.16
C GLU A 93 20.86 13.39 -6.29
N PHE A 94 21.98 12.73 -5.99
CA PHE A 94 22.02 11.50 -5.23
C PHE A 94 22.49 11.78 -3.80
N GLY A 95 21.59 11.60 -2.83
CA GLY A 95 21.94 11.74 -1.42
C GLY A 95 22.25 13.17 -0.94
N ALA A 96 21.97 14.20 -1.74
CA ALA A 96 22.20 15.61 -1.38
C ALA A 96 21.53 16.03 -0.05
N ASP A 97 20.37 15.47 0.26
CA ASP A 97 19.60 15.73 1.48
C ASP A 97 19.57 14.51 2.41
N ALA A 98 20.46 13.52 2.19
CA ALA A 98 20.47 12.30 2.98
C ALA A 98 20.98 12.57 4.41
N GLN A 99 20.13 12.32 5.40
CA GLN A 99 20.48 12.43 6.81
C GLN A 99 20.41 11.07 7.49
N ALA A 100 21.35 10.79 8.40
CA ALA A 100 21.28 9.58 9.20
C ALA A 100 20.05 9.63 10.12
N THR A 101 19.41 8.48 10.31
CA THR A 101 18.25 8.37 11.20
C THR A 101 18.64 8.62 12.65
N ALA A 102 17.99 9.59 13.29
CA ALA A 102 18.10 9.84 14.72
C ALA A 102 17.18 8.91 15.51
N TYR A 103 17.68 7.71 15.83
CA TYR A 103 16.95 6.71 16.62
C TYR A 103 16.63 7.22 18.02
N VAL A 104 15.53 6.73 18.60
CA VAL A 104 15.20 6.99 20.01
C VAL A 104 15.96 6.04 20.94
N ASP A 105 16.27 6.51 22.15
CA ASP A 105 16.97 5.70 23.16
C ASP A 105 16.12 4.53 23.68
N ALA A 106 14.81 4.77 23.83
CA ALA A 106 13.84 3.78 24.30
C ALA A 106 12.76 3.54 23.23
N PRO A 107 12.93 2.52 22.38
CA PRO A 107 11.93 2.17 21.37
C PRO A 107 10.58 1.83 22.00
N ALA A 108 9.49 2.29 21.37
CA ALA A 108 8.15 1.84 21.72
C ALA A 108 8.03 0.33 21.51
N THR A 109 7.07 -0.30 22.18
CA THR A 109 6.81 -1.74 22.10
C THR A 109 5.40 -2.04 21.64
N PHE A 110 5.18 -3.25 21.13
CA PHE A 110 3.84 -3.82 20.89
C PHE A 110 3.79 -5.27 21.37
N MET A 111 2.60 -5.84 21.49
CA MET A 111 2.39 -7.23 21.93
C MET A 111 2.44 -8.20 20.73
N GLY A 112 3.65 -8.57 20.33
CA GLY A 112 3.91 -9.44 19.18
C GLY A 112 4.04 -10.92 19.54
N ILE A 113 4.05 -11.78 18.53
CA ILE A 113 4.27 -13.23 18.69
C ILE A 113 5.66 -13.57 18.16
N VAL A 114 6.56 -14.01 19.04
CA VAL A 114 7.92 -14.39 18.66
C VAL A 114 7.90 -15.79 18.04
N ARG A 115 8.35 -15.90 16.79
CA ARG A 115 8.51 -17.17 16.08
C ARG A 115 9.82 -17.84 16.48
N PRO A 116 9.98 -19.16 16.29
CA PRO A 116 11.21 -19.88 16.62
C PRO A 116 12.49 -19.35 15.94
N ASP A 117 12.35 -18.64 14.82
CA ASP A 117 13.45 -18.02 14.09
C ASP A 117 13.76 -16.57 14.55
N GLY A 118 13.13 -16.12 15.64
CA GLY A 118 13.30 -14.79 16.22
C GLY A 118 12.53 -13.67 15.51
N ARG A 119 11.89 -13.95 14.36
CA ARG A 119 11.00 -12.97 13.72
C ARG A 119 9.70 -12.84 14.51
N VAL A 120 9.01 -11.70 14.35
CA VAL A 120 7.84 -11.36 15.16
C VAL A 120 6.63 -11.17 14.27
N ALA A 121 5.55 -11.85 14.63
CA ALA A 121 4.27 -11.78 13.96
C ALA A 121 3.32 -10.80 14.65
N THR A 122 2.45 -10.18 13.85
CA THR A 122 1.31 -9.37 14.32
C THR A 122 0.02 -10.18 14.35
N ARG A 123 -0.04 -11.28 13.58
CA ARG A 123 -1.14 -12.24 13.51
C ARG A 123 -0.64 -13.68 13.54
N ASN A 124 -1.54 -14.62 13.81
CA ASN A 124 -1.29 -16.04 13.92
C ASN A 124 -2.30 -16.83 13.09
N CYS A 125 -2.08 -16.89 11.78
CA CYS A 125 -2.94 -17.58 10.85
C CYS A 125 -2.37 -18.95 10.45
N ILE A 126 -3.21 -19.83 9.93
CA ILE A 126 -2.80 -20.97 9.11
C ILE A 126 -3.16 -20.64 7.66
N GLY A 127 -2.18 -20.74 6.76
CA GLY A 127 -2.37 -20.39 5.34
C GLY A 127 -2.67 -21.62 4.48
N VAL A 128 -3.53 -21.46 3.47
CA VAL A 128 -3.73 -22.42 2.38
C VAL A 128 -3.44 -21.70 1.07
N LEU A 129 -2.24 -21.90 0.54
CA LEU A 129 -1.77 -21.32 -0.72
C LEU A 129 -2.10 -22.26 -1.89
N THR A 130 -2.34 -21.68 -3.05
CA THR A 130 -2.47 -22.42 -4.31
C THR A 130 -1.26 -22.22 -5.19
N SER A 131 -0.78 -23.27 -5.87
CA SER A 131 0.21 -23.13 -6.95
C SER A 131 -0.42 -22.66 -8.27
N VAL A 132 -1.73 -22.87 -8.45
CA VAL A 132 -2.49 -22.65 -9.70
C VAL A 132 -3.96 -22.34 -9.40
N ASN A 133 -4.64 -21.63 -10.30
CA ASN A 133 -6.08 -21.36 -10.20
C ASN A 133 -6.95 -22.62 -10.04
N CYS A 134 -6.57 -23.75 -10.65
CA CYS A 134 -7.35 -24.99 -10.57
C CYS A 134 -7.46 -25.58 -9.15
N SER A 135 -6.58 -25.21 -8.21
CA SER A 135 -6.69 -25.61 -6.81
C SER A 135 -7.43 -24.60 -5.92
N ALA A 136 -7.84 -23.44 -6.47
CA ALA A 136 -8.52 -22.38 -5.73
C ALA A 136 -9.79 -22.84 -5.01
N THR A 137 -10.67 -23.58 -5.69
CA THR A 137 -11.93 -24.06 -5.09
C THR A 137 -11.67 -25.02 -3.93
N ALA A 138 -10.69 -25.92 -4.06
CA ALA A 138 -10.33 -26.85 -2.99
C ALA A 138 -9.74 -26.10 -1.79
N ALA A 139 -8.83 -25.15 -2.04
CA ALA A 139 -8.22 -24.33 -0.99
C ALA A 139 -9.26 -23.51 -0.20
N ARG A 140 -10.20 -22.85 -0.91
CA ARG A 140 -11.30 -22.10 -0.28
C ARG A 140 -12.18 -23.01 0.57
N ALA A 141 -12.59 -24.17 0.04
CA ALA A 141 -13.41 -25.13 0.78
C ALA A 141 -12.71 -25.65 2.06
N ILE A 142 -11.37 -25.77 2.05
CA ILE A 142 -10.60 -26.09 3.25
C ILE A 142 -10.70 -24.95 4.28
N ALA A 143 -10.41 -23.70 3.88
CA ALA A 143 -10.43 -22.55 4.78
C ALA A 143 -11.83 -22.22 5.30
N ASP A 144 -12.86 -22.35 4.45
CA ASP A 144 -14.26 -22.10 4.79
C ASP A 144 -14.73 -22.97 5.95
N ARG A 145 -14.16 -24.18 6.15
CA ARG A 145 -14.51 -25.05 7.28
C ARG A 145 -14.12 -24.50 8.65
N PHE A 146 -13.28 -23.46 8.69
CA PHE A 146 -12.78 -22.82 9.90
C PHE A 146 -13.18 -21.34 10.00
N ARG A 147 -14.08 -20.87 9.13
CA ARG A 147 -14.62 -19.51 9.19
C ARG A 147 -15.42 -19.31 10.47
N ARG A 148 -15.06 -18.29 11.24
CA ARG A 148 -15.67 -17.99 12.56
C ARG A 148 -17.16 -17.61 12.47
N ASP A 149 -17.60 -17.08 11.34
CA ASP A 149 -18.98 -16.65 11.10
C ASP A 149 -19.88 -17.77 10.57
N VAL A 150 -19.30 -18.89 10.10
CA VAL A 150 -20.05 -20.05 9.58
C VAL A 150 -19.91 -21.27 10.49
N PHE A 151 -18.71 -21.53 10.99
CA PHE A 151 -18.37 -22.66 11.86
C PHE A 151 -17.56 -22.19 13.08
N PRO A 152 -18.17 -21.40 14.00
CA PRO A 152 -17.47 -20.86 15.17
C PRO A 152 -16.84 -21.95 16.06
N GLU A 153 -17.43 -23.14 16.09
CA GLU A 153 -16.94 -24.29 16.86
C GLU A 153 -15.58 -24.80 16.38
N ALA A 154 -15.23 -24.58 15.11
CA ALA A 154 -14.01 -25.11 14.51
C ALA A 154 -12.72 -24.51 15.12
N LEU A 155 -12.80 -23.30 15.68
CA LEU A 155 -11.68 -22.58 16.31
C LEU A 155 -11.96 -22.21 17.78
N ALA A 156 -13.04 -22.72 18.39
CA ALA A 156 -13.45 -22.34 19.74
C ALA A 156 -12.37 -22.68 20.79
N ASP A 157 -11.77 -23.86 20.69
CA ASP A 157 -10.69 -24.32 21.60
C ASP A 157 -9.31 -23.72 21.25
N HIS A 158 -9.24 -22.90 20.20
CA HIS A 158 -8.00 -22.35 19.66
C HIS A 158 -8.05 -20.81 19.57
N PRO A 159 -8.25 -20.09 20.68
CA PRO A 159 -8.45 -18.64 20.68
C PRO A 159 -7.24 -17.84 20.19
N ASN A 160 -6.03 -18.41 20.23
CA ASN A 160 -4.80 -17.74 19.78
C ASN A 160 -4.55 -17.90 18.27
N VAL A 161 -5.41 -18.61 17.53
CA VAL A 161 -5.34 -18.71 16.07
C VAL A 161 -6.27 -17.67 15.46
N ASP A 162 -5.72 -16.64 14.81
CA ASP A 162 -6.50 -15.52 14.26
C ASP A 162 -7.43 -15.99 13.14
N GLY A 163 -7.02 -17.00 12.36
CA GLY A 163 -7.87 -17.65 11.37
C GLY A 163 -7.14 -18.63 10.47
N VAL A 164 -7.92 -19.30 9.62
CA VAL A 164 -7.43 -20.09 8.49
C VAL A 164 -7.78 -19.32 7.23
N ILE A 165 -6.77 -19.02 6.40
CA ILE A 165 -6.96 -18.19 5.21
C ILE A 165 -6.53 -18.92 3.95
N ALA A 166 -7.39 -18.92 2.94
CA ALA A 166 -7.06 -19.38 1.60
C ALA A 166 -6.60 -18.19 0.76
N LEU A 167 -5.39 -18.28 0.21
CA LEU A 167 -4.83 -17.28 -0.69
C LEU A 167 -4.70 -17.90 -2.07
N THR A 168 -5.73 -17.62 -2.87
CA THR A 168 -5.92 -18.19 -4.22
C THR A 168 -5.67 -17.13 -5.28
N HIS A 169 -5.16 -17.50 -6.44
CA HIS A 169 -4.92 -16.56 -7.55
C HIS A 169 -5.47 -17.07 -8.89
N GLY A 170 -5.71 -16.14 -9.82
CA GLY A 170 -6.22 -16.44 -11.16
C GLY A 170 -5.17 -16.98 -12.14
N MET A 171 -3.87 -16.93 -11.79
CA MET A 171 -2.80 -17.42 -12.66
C MET A 171 -2.97 -18.92 -12.95
N GLY A 172 -2.91 -19.26 -14.23
CA GLY A 172 -3.10 -20.61 -14.75
C GLY A 172 -1.82 -21.23 -15.32
N CYS A 173 -2.02 -22.28 -16.10
CA CYS A 173 -0.98 -22.83 -16.97
C CYS A 173 -0.84 -21.93 -18.23
N ALA A 174 0.12 -22.25 -19.11
CA ALA A 174 0.40 -21.51 -20.36
C ALA A 174 1.20 -20.20 -20.20
N THR A 175 2.10 -20.17 -19.21
CA THR A 175 3.23 -19.23 -19.14
C THR A 175 4.55 -19.98 -19.44
N ASP A 176 5.61 -19.22 -19.72
CA ASP A 176 6.97 -19.75 -19.87
C ASP A 176 7.48 -20.28 -18.50
N SER A 177 7.93 -21.54 -18.48
CA SER A 177 8.38 -22.21 -17.27
C SER A 177 9.68 -21.63 -16.69
N GLU A 178 10.47 -20.95 -17.52
CA GLU A 178 11.71 -20.29 -17.10
C GLU A 178 11.58 -18.75 -17.10
N GLY A 179 10.41 -18.25 -17.51
CA GLY A 179 10.15 -16.82 -17.68
C GLY A 179 10.02 -16.04 -16.38
N GLU A 180 10.18 -14.71 -16.49
CA GLU A 180 10.09 -13.77 -15.38
C GLU A 180 8.74 -13.85 -14.64
N GLU A 181 7.64 -14.06 -15.37
CA GLU A 181 6.29 -14.22 -14.79
C GLU A 181 6.25 -15.33 -13.73
N LEU A 182 6.77 -16.51 -14.06
CA LEU A 182 6.75 -17.65 -13.15
C LEU A 182 7.72 -17.45 -11.98
N GLN A 183 8.89 -16.86 -12.23
CA GLN A 183 9.85 -16.53 -11.17
C GLN A 183 9.26 -15.55 -10.16
N VAL A 184 8.55 -14.51 -10.62
CA VAL A 184 7.87 -13.52 -9.77
C VAL A 184 6.69 -14.15 -9.02
N LEU A 185 5.90 -15.00 -9.68
CA LEU A 185 4.83 -15.74 -8.99
C LEU A 185 5.39 -16.63 -7.87
N ARG A 186 6.45 -17.39 -8.16
CA ARG A 186 7.10 -18.24 -7.17
C ARG A 186 7.70 -17.43 -6.02
N ARG A 187 8.36 -16.31 -6.30
CA ARG A 187 8.85 -15.36 -5.29
C ARG A 187 7.73 -14.86 -4.40
N THR A 188 6.59 -14.51 -4.99
CA THR A 188 5.40 -14.05 -4.26
C THR A 188 4.85 -15.14 -3.34
N LEU A 189 4.60 -16.34 -3.88
CA LEU A 189 4.08 -17.47 -3.10
C LEU A 189 5.07 -17.90 -2.01
N GLY A 190 6.37 -17.92 -2.30
CA GLY A 190 7.42 -18.20 -1.35
C GLY A 190 7.49 -17.19 -0.22
N GLY A 191 7.35 -15.90 -0.54
CA GLY A 191 7.25 -14.82 0.44
C GLY A 191 6.10 -15.05 1.44
N TYR A 192 4.91 -15.40 0.93
CA TYR A 192 3.77 -15.76 1.77
C TYR A 192 4.01 -17.05 2.56
N ALA A 193 4.59 -18.10 1.95
CA ALA A 193 4.91 -19.35 2.64
C ALA A 193 5.89 -19.13 3.81
N LYS A 194 6.77 -18.12 3.71
CA LYS A 194 7.75 -17.73 4.74
C LYS A 194 7.24 -16.65 5.70
N HIS A 195 6.03 -16.12 5.50
CA HIS A 195 5.56 -14.91 6.16
C HIS A 195 5.32 -15.15 7.66
N VAL A 196 5.75 -14.19 8.48
CA VAL A 196 5.76 -14.32 9.95
C VAL A 196 4.38 -14.49 10.56
N ASN A 197 3.34 -13.96 9.90
CA ASN A 197 1.96 -14.10 10.37
C ASN A 197 1.36 -15.50 10.18
N PHE A 198 2.06 -16.42 9.51
CA PHE A 198 1.65 -17.82 9.46
C PHE A 198 2.35 -18.65 10.52
N ALA A 199 1.57 -19.42 11.29
CA ALA A 199 2.07 -20.50 12.13
C ALA A 199 2.50 -21.70 11.27
N ALA A 200 1.70 -21.99 10.24
CA ALA A 200 1.91 -23.06 9.29
C ALA A 200 1.21 -22.72 7.96
N VAL A 201 1.66 -23.37 6.88
CA VAL A 201 1.13 -23.18 5.53
C VAL A 201 0.91 -24.54 4.86
N LEU A 202 -0.22 -24.68 4.18
CA LEU A 202 -0.50 -25.75 3.23
C LEU A 202 -0.32 -25.18 1.82
N VAL A 203 0.33 -25.91 0.91
CA VAL A 203 0.37 -25.57 -0.52
C VAL A 203 -0.37 -26.66 -1.30
N VAL A 204 -1.45 -26.26 -1.96
CA VAL A 204 -2.33 -27.17 -2.70
C VAL A 204 -2.18 -26.91 -4.20
N GLY A 205 -1.76 -27.94 -4.92
CA GLY A 205 -1.65 -27.92 -6.39
C GLY A 205 -2.72 -28.77 -7.06
N LEU A 206 -2.84 -28.64 -8.38
CA LEU A 206 -3.64 -29.59 -9.16
C LEU A 206 -2.83 -30.87 -9.39
N GLY A 207 -1.58 -30.71 -9.83
CA GLY A 207 -0.61 -31.76 -10.14
C GLY A 207 -0.02 -31.67 -11.56
N CYS A 208 -0.63 -30.88 -12.44
CA CYS A 208 -0.24 -30.79 -13.86
C CYS A 208 0.06 -29.36 -14.34
N GLU A 209 0.12 -28.40 -13.43
CA GLU A 209 0.40 -27.01 -13.75
C GLU A 209 1.84 -26.74 -14.18
N THR A 210 2.10 -25.63 -14.90
CA THR A 210 3.47 -25.18 -15.17
C THR A 210 4.20 -24.84 -13.85
N ASN A 211 3.50 -24.22 -12.89
CA ASN A 211 4.03 -23.90 -11.58
C ASN A 211 4.03 -25.11 -10.62
N GLN A 212 4.77 -26.16 -10.95
CA GLN A 212 4.88 -27.33 -10.08
C GLN A 212 5.38 -26.96 -8.68
N ILE A 213 4.73 -27.49 -7.64
CA ILE A 213 5.05 -27.18 -6.23
C ILE A 213 6.54 -27.39 -5.94
N GLN A 214 7.13 -28.48 -6.44
CA GLN A 214 8.56 -28.76 -6.21
C GLN A 214 9.47 -27.67 -6.79
N GLY A 215 9.10 -27.07 -7.93
CA GLY A 215 9.82 -25.93 -8.51
C GLY A 215 9.70 -24.67 -7.64
N LEU A 216 8.52 -24.41 -7.08
CA LEU A 216 8.32 -23.34 -6.09
C LEU A 216 9.22 -23.56 -4.86
N LEU A 217 9.21 -24.77 -4.29
CA LEU A 217 9.99 -25.08 -3.10
C LEU A 217 11.50 -24.92 -3.35
N ALA A 218 11.99 -25.43 -4.48
CA ALA A 218 13.39 -25.34 -4.87
C ALA A 218 13.85 -23.89 -5.07
N GLN A 219 13.10 -23.08 -5.81
CA GLN A 219 13.45 -21.67 -6.05
C GLN A 219 13.52 -20.87 -4.75
N GLU A 220 12.57 -21.12 -3.84
CA GLU A 220 12.37 -20.30 -2.66
C GLU A 220 13.08 -20.81 -1.40
N GLY A 221 13.83 -21.92 -1.53
CA GLY A 221 14.57 -22.57 -0.44
C GLY A 221 13.66 -23.12 0.65
N LEU A 222 12.50 -23.67 0.26
CA LEU A 222 11.50 -24.21 1.18
C LEU A 222 11.65 -25.72 1.30
N ALA A 223 11.36 -26.24 2.50
CA ALA A 223 11.34 -27.66 2.78
C ALA A 223 10.04 -28.05 3.48
N GLU A 224 9.47 -29.18 3.09
CA GLU A 224 8.31 -29.74 3.78
C GLU A 224 8.65 -30.12 5.22
N GLY A 225 7.66 -30.01 6.10
CA GLY A 225 7.80 -30.35 7.50
C GLY A 225 6.59 -29.92 8.31
N ALA A 226 6.75 -29.83 9.64
CA ALA A 226 5.63 -29.54 10.55
C ALA A 226 4.90 -28.20 10.28
N ARG A 227 5.55 -27.24 9.59
CA ARG A 227 4.99 -25.91 9.31
C ARG A 227 4.70 -25.67 7.82
N LEU A 228 5.07 -26.59 6.94
CA LEU A 228 4.83 -26.50 5.50
C LEU A 228 4.47 -27.88 4.97
N VAL A 229 3.20 -28.04 4.56
CA VAL A 229 2.69 -29.31 4.04
C VAL A 229 2.22 -29.10 2.61
N THR A 230 2.63 -29.97 1.69
CA THR A 230 2.21 -29.85 0.29
C THR A 230 1.50 -31.10 -0.21
N PHE A 231 0.56 -30.92 -1.13
CA PHE A 231 -0.09 -32.04 -1.82
C PHE A 231 -0.87 -31.57 -3.05
N ASN A 232 -1.09 -32.49 -3.98
CA ASN A 232 -1.86 -32.25 -5.19
C ASN A 232 -3.26 -32.86 -5.10
N ILE A 233 -4.20 -32.27 -5.86
CA ILE A 233 -5.57 -32.75 -5.99
C ILE A 233 -5.61 -34.11 -6.71
N GLN A 234 -4.85 -34.26 -7.79
CA GLN A 234 -4.82 -35.49 -8.59
C GLN A 234 -4.32 -36.67 -7.76
N ASP A 235 -3.22 -36.49 -7.01
CA ASP A 235 -2.65 -37.52 -6.12
C ASP A 235 -3.58 -37.86 -4.95
N SER A 236 -4.38 -36.89 -4.49
CA SER A 236 -5.37 -37.10 -3.42
C SER A 236 -6.65 -37.79 -3.91
N GLY A 237 -6.81 -38.02 -5.22
CA GLY A 237 -7.98 -38.67 -5.81
C GLY A 237 -9.19 -37.74 -5.97
N GLY A 238 -8.96 -36.45 -6.20
CA GLY A 238 -9.99 -35.46 -6.52
C GLY A 238 -10.38 -34.52 -5.38
N THR A 239 -11.26 -33.57 -5.67
CA THR A 239 -11.55 -32.41 -4.82
C THR A 239 -12.06 -32.78 -3.43
N ALA A 240 -13.06 -33.66 -3.29
CA ALA A 240 -13.65 -33.99 -2.00
C ALA A 240 -12.63 -34.61 -1.02
N LYS A 241 -11.79 -35.52 -1.52
CA LYS A 241 -10.71 -36.15 -0.74
C LYS A 241 -9.62 -35.14 -0.37
N THR A 242 -9.29 -34.25 -1.30
CA THR A 242 -8.34 -33.14 -1.07
C THR A 242 -8.82 -32.23 0.06
N VAL A 243 -10.10 -31.83 0.03
CA VAL A 243 -10.68 -30.98 1.07
C VAL A 243 -10.69 -31.69 2.42
N ALA A 244 -11.13 -32.95 2.48
CA ALA A 244 -11.11 -33.73 3.71
C ALA A 244 -9.69 -33.86 4.30
N ARG A 245 -8.69 -34.12 3.45
CA ARG A 245 -7.28 -34.18 3.83
C ARG A 245 -6.78 -32.84 4.37
N GLY A 246 -7.04 -31.74 3.66
CA GLY A 246 -6.63 -30.40 4.09
C GLY A 246 -7.25 -29.98 5.43
N VAL A 247 -8.55 -30.27 5.62
CA VAL A 247 -9.24 -30.02 6.90
C VAL A 247 -8.61 -30.83 8.03
N GLN A 248 -8.28 -32.11 7.79
CA GLN A 248 -7.63 -32.93 8.81
C GLN A 248 -6.24 -32.40 9.18
N ILE A 249 -5.41 -32.05 8.19
CA ILE A 249 -4.08 -31.46 8.42
C ILE A 249 -4.20 -30.19 9.28
N ILE A 250 -5.15 -29.31 8.97
CA ILE A 250 -5.33 -28.07 9.76
C ILE A 250 -5.75 -28.40 11.19
N ARG A 251 -6.66 -29.36 11.40
CA ARG A 251 -7.04 -29.81 12.76
C ARG A 251 -5.83 -30.29 13.55
N ASP A 252 -4.92 -31.00 12.91
CA ASP A 252 -3.70 -31.51 13.55
C ASP A 252 -2.69 -30.38 13.88
N LEU A 253 -2.71 -29.29 13.11
CA LEU A 253 -1.85 -28.11 13.32
C LEU A 253 -2.38 -27.15 14.39
N LEU A 254 -3.70 -27.10 14.62
CA LEU A 254 -4.34 -26.14 15.51
C LEU A 254 -3.80 -26.16 16.95
N PRO A 255 -3.57 -27.31 17.62
CA PRO A 255 -3.06 -27.34 18.98
C PRO A 255 -1.69 -26.66 19.12
N GLU A 256 -0.77 -26.87 18.18
CA GLU A 256 0.55 -26.26 18.20
C GLU A 256 0.47 -24.76 17.84
N ALA A 257 -0.30 -24.41 16.80
CA ALA A 257 -0.50 -23.00 16.43
C ALA A 257 -1.10 -22.17 17.59
N ASN A 258 -1.91 -22.79 18.43
CA ASN A 258 -2.56 -22.13 19.57
C ASN A 258 -1.64 -21.93 20.80
N ARG A 259 -0.46 -22.54 20.85
CA ARG A 259 0.47 -22.43 22.01
C ARG A 259 1.24 -21.11 22.06
N VAL A 260 1.02 -20.21 21.11
CA VAL A 260 1.66 -18.89 21.11
C VAL A 260 1.11 -18.01 22.22
N GLN A 261 1.95 -17.12 22.74
CA GLN A 261 1.54 -16.03 23.62
C GLN A 261 2.12 -14.74 23.06
N ARG A 262 1.32 -13.67 23.10
CA ARG A 262 1.82 -12.34 22.77
C ARG A 262 2.70 -11.84 23.91
N GLN A 263 3.81 -11.21 23.59
CA GLN A 263 4.74 -10.62 24.55
C GLN A 263 5.20 -9.24 24.08
N PRO A 264 5.61 -8.34 25.00
CA PRO A 264 6.14 -7.04 24.62
C PRO A 264 7.43 -7.24 23.82
N VAL A 265 7.47 -6.64 22.63
CA VAL A 265 8.61 -6.64 21.71
C VAL A 265 8.82 -5.24 21.13
N PRO A 266 10.05 -4.84 20.78
CA PRO A 266 10.31 -3.53 20.20
C PRO A 266 9.57 -3.29 18.89
N ALA A 267 9.17 -2.04 18.63
CA ALA A 267 8.55 -1.61 17.37
C ALA A 267 9.47 -1.80 16.15
N SER A 268 10.76 -2.06 16.36
CA SER A 268 11.73 -2.40 15.29
C SER A 268 11.40 -3.68 14.54
N HIS A 269 10.48 -4.50 15.06
CA HIS A 269 9.94 -5.67 14.39
C HIS A 269 8.76 -5.39 13.45
N LEU A 270 8.24 -4.15 13.43
CA LEU A 270 7.20 -3.76 12.48
C LEU A 270 7.81 -3.49 11.10
N VAL A 271 7.16 -4.04 10.09
CA VAL A 271 7.42 -3.79 8.68
C VAL A 271 6.09 -3.36 8.07
N VAL A 272 5.97 -2.07 7.81
CA VAL A 272 4.71 -1.43 7.40
C VAL A 272 4.72 -1.17 5.90
N GLY A 273 3.78 -1.77 5.17
CA GLY A 273 3.52 -1.43 3.77
C GLY A 273 2.67 -0.17 3.68
N LEU A 274 3.05 0.76 2.81
CA LEU A 274 2.35 2.01 2.58
C LEU A 274 1.62 1.93 1.24
N GLN A 275 0.32 2.24 1.23
CA GLN A 275 -0.52 2.21 0.04
C GLN A 275 -1.35 3.47 -0.12
N CYS A 276 -1.71 3.76 -1.36
CA CYS A 276 -2.82 4.62 -1.71
C CYS A 276 -3.89 3.78 -2.40
N GLY A 277 -5.14 4.19 -2.32
CA GLY A 277 -6.18 3.66 -3.22
C GLY A 277 -6.81 4.79 -4.01
N GLY A 278 -8.07 5.10 -3.68
CA GLY A 278 -8.75 6.24 -4.26
C GLY A 278 -8.19 7.59 -3.79
N SER A 279 -7.05 8.04 -4.33
CA SER A 279 -6.48 9.37 -4.07
C SER A 279 -7.41 10.50 -4.53
N ASP A 280 -7.30 11.65 -3.87
CA ASP A 280 -8.01 12.89 -4.15
C ASP A 280 -7.06 14.10 -4.00
N GLY A 281 -7.56 15.32 -4.23
CA GLY A 281 -6.79 16.55 -4.12
C GLY A 281 -6.29 16.86 -2.71
N TYR A 282 -6.87 16.23 -1.68
CA TYR A 282 -6.49 16.38 -0.28
C TYR A 282 -5.43 15.37 0.18
N SER A 283 -5.23 14.27 -0.55
CA SER A 283 -4.39 13.15 -0.12
C SER A 283 -2.97 13.60 0.26
N GLY A 284 -2.35 14.44 -0.57
CA GLY A 284 -1.02 15.01 -0.32
C GLY A 284 -0.97 16.16 0.70
N ILE A 285 -2.09 16.53 1.32
CA ILE A 285 -2.21 17.60 2.33
C ILE A 285 -2.51 17.01 3.71
N SER A 286 -3.31 15.94 3.78
CA SER A 286 -3.78 15.34 5.03
C SER A 286 -3.19 13.95 5.30
N ALA A 287 -3.83 12.89 4.80
CA ALA A 287 -3.51 11.52 5.18
C ALA A 287 -2.08 11.10 4.79
N ASN A 288 -1.58 11.52 3.63
CA ASN A 288 -0.23 11.13 3.20
C ASN A 288 0.86 11.79 4.07
N PRO A 289 0.85 13.12 4.31
CA PRO A 289 1.77 13.72 5.27
C PRO A 289 1.62 13.18 6.71
N ALA A 290 0.40 12.93 7.18
CA ALA A 290 0.17 12.35 8.50
C ALA A 290 0.77 10.94 8.62
N LEU A 291 0.57 10.09 7.60
CA LEU A 291 1.22 8.79 7.52
C LEU A 291 2.75 8.94 7.43
N GLY A 292 3.26 9.92 6.70
CA GLY A 292 4.69 10.23 6.67
C GLY A 292 5.26 10.59 8.05
N ALA A 293 4.55 11.40 8.83
CA ALA A 293 4.93 11.72 10.21
C ALA A 293 4.89 10.49 11.15
N ALA A 294 4.00 9.53 10.89
CA ALA A 294 3.98 8.24 11.59
C ALA A 294 5.14 7.33 11.15
N VAL A 295 5.50 7.35 9.86
CA VAL A 295 6.63 6.61 9.30
C VAL A 295 7.95 7.11 9.89
N ASP A 296 8.15 8.43 10.00
CA ASP A 296 9.35 8.97 10.62
C ASP A 296 9.49 8.51 12.09
N ARG A 297 8.39 8.46 12.85
CA ARG A 297 8.37 7.88 14.21
C ARG A 297 8.74 6.39 14.17
N LEU A 298 8.07 5.60 13.32
CA LEU A 298 8.33 4.17 13.16
C LEU A 298 9.81 3.89 12.88
N VAL A 299 10.41 4.63 11.94
CA VAL A 299 11.82 4.49 11.56
C VAL A 299 12.75 4.89 12.70
N ARG A 300 12.45 5.97 13.44
CA ARG A 300 13.20 6.35 14.65
C ARG A 300 13.09 5.32 15.78
N HIS A 301 12.01 4.54 15.82
CA HIS A 301 11.85 3.38 16.70
C HIS A 301 12.45 2.08 16.13
N GLY A 302 13.18 2.15 15.01
CA GLY A 302 13.90 1.04 14.38
C GLY A 302 13.05 0.17 13.45
N GLY A 303 11.80 0.54 13.20
CA GLY A 303 10.90 -0.17 12.28
C GLY A 303 11.25 0.06 10.81
N THR A 304 10.52 -0.63 9.94
CA THR A 304 10.68 -0.51 8.48
C THR A 304 9.38 -0.02 7.85
N ALA A 305 9.48 0.92 6.91
CA ALA A 305 8.34 1.36 6.09
C ALA A 305 8.64 1.11 4.60
N ILE A 306 7.69 0.55 3.87
CA ILE A 306 7.82 0.21 2.45
C ILE A 306 6.90 1.12 1.65
N LEU A 307 7.48 2.08 0.92
CA LEU A 307 6.75 2.77 -0.16
C LEU A 307 6.85 1.95 -1.44
N SER A 308 5.79 1.95 -2.25
CA SER A 308 5.75 1.21 -3.51
C SER A 308 5.04 2.03 -4.59
N GLU A 309 4.25 1.39 -5.44
CA GLU A 309 3.40 2.04 -6.44
C GLU A 309 4.24 2.87 -7.42
N THR A 310 5.18 2.25 -8.14
CA THR A 310 6.16 2.95 -9.00
C THR A 310 5.59 3.89 -10.04
N PRO A 311 4.48 3.55 -10.72
CA PRO A 311 3.80 4.53 -11.58
C PRO A 311 3.32 5.77 -10.82
N GLU A 312 3.06 5.70 -9.51
CA GLU A 312 2.60 6.82 -8.69
C GLU A 312 3.70 7.74 -8.17
N ILE A 313 4.97 7.42 -8.34
CA ILE A 313 6.06 8.35 -8.00
C ILE A 313 6.66 9.01 -9.24
N TYR A 314 6.15 8.71 -10.44
CA TYR A 314 6.71 9.18 -11.71
C TYR A 314 6.70 10.71 -11.83
N GLY A 315 7.87 11.27 -12.10
CA GLY A 315 8.18 12.69 -12.04
C GLY A 315 8.40 13.24 -10.63
N GLY A 316 8.16 12.47 -9.58
CA GLY A 316 8.47 12.82 -8.20
C GLY A 316 9.77 12.19 -7.68
N GLU A 317 10.33 11.21 -8.40
CA GLU A 317 11.42 10.35 -7.91
C GLU A 317 12.70 11.10 -7.52
N HIS A 318 12.95 12.29 -8.09
CA HIS A 318 14.04 13.17 -7.66
C HIS A 318 14.00 13.51 -6.16
N LEU A 319 12.81 13.60 -5.55
CA LEU A 319 12.68 13.80 -4.10
C LEU A 319 13.19 12.60 -3.30
N LEU A 320 13.10 11.40 -3.88
CA LEU A 320 13.61 10.17 -3.27
C LEU A 320 15.11 10.00 -3.52
N THR A 321 15.61 10.29 -4.72
CA THR A 321 17.05 10.17 -5.05
C THR A 321 17.88 11.13 -4.21
N ARG A 322 17.38 12.35 -3.96
CA ARG A 322 18.05 13.35 -3.11
C ARG A 322 18.30 12.87 -1.69
N ARG A 323 17.46 11.98 -1.17
CA ARG A 323 17.61 11.42 0.19
C ARG A 323 17.94 9.93 0.19
N ALA A 324 18.50 9.41 -0.91
CA ALA A 324 18.97 8.04 -0.97
C ALA A 324 20.21 7.86 -0.08
N ALA A 325 20.33 6.70 0.58
CA ALA A 325 21.47 6.36 1.43
C ALA A 325 22.79 6.24 0.66
N SER A 326 22.73 5.99 -0.66
CA SER A 326 23.90 6.00 -1.53
C SER A 326 23.49 6.24 -3.00
N PRO A 327 24.45 6.61 -3.86
CA PRO A 327 24.26 6.62 -5.32
C PRO A 327 23.70 5.32 -5.88
N ALA A 328 24.11 4.16 -5.35
CA ALA A 328 23.63 2.86 -5.82
C ALA A 328 22.13 2.65 -5.51
N VAL A 329 21.65 3.13 -4.36
CA VAL A 329 20.23 3.07 -3.99
C VAL A 329 19.40 3.99 -4.90
N ALA A 330 19.88 5.22 -5.15
CA ALA A 330 19.23 6.14 -6.07
C ALA A 330 19.17 5.55 -7.50
N GLU A 331 20.27 5.00 -7.98
CA GLU A 331 20.36 4.40 -9.31
C GLU A 331 19.44 3.18 -9.45
N LYS A 332 19.34 2.33 -8.41
CA LYS A 332 18.40 1.20 -8.41
C LYS A 332 16.95 1.67 -8.54
N LEU A 333 16.57 2.79 -7.92
CA LEU A 333 15.23 3.39 -8.10
C LEU A 333 15.02 3.84 -9.55
N LEU A 334 15.97 4.59 -10.12
CA LEU A 334 15.88 5.08 -11.50
C LEU A 334 15.86 3.93 -12.52
N GLN A 335 16.54 2.82 -12.25
CA GLN A 335 16.46 1.60 -13.06
C GLN A 335 15.06 0.97 -13.07
N ARG A 336 14.26 1.13 -12.00
CA ARG A 336 12.85 0.71 -11.98
C ARG A 336 11.97 1.65 -12.77
N ILE A 337 12.19 2.96 -12.68
CA ILE A 337 11.49 3.93 -13.54
C ILE A 337 11.71 3.63 -15.03
N ARG A 338 12.95 3.41 -15.46
CA ARG A 338 13.27 3.05 -16.85
C ARG A 338 12.68 1.71 -17.28
N TRP A 339 12.62 0.75 -16.37
CA TRP A 339 11.95 -0.53 -16.64
C TRP A 339 10.46 -0.32 -16.89
N TRP A 340 9.79 0.51 -16.09
CA TRP A 340 8.37 0.84 -16.25
C TRP A 340 8.08 1.64 -17.52
N GLU A 341 8.94 2.58 -17.92
CA GLU A 341 8.84 3.26 -19.21
C GLU A 341 8.89 2.26 -20.37
N ALA A 342 9.85 1.33 -20.33
CA ALA A 342 9.96 0.28 -21.34
C ALA A 342 8.78 -0.69 -21.32
N TYR A 343 8.31 -1.09 -20.13
CA TYR A 343 7.18 -2.00 -19.95
C TYR A 343 5.89 -1.37 -20.49
N THR A 344 5.57 -0.15 -20.08
CA THR A 344 4.37 0.56 -20.55
C THR A 344 4.41 0.80 -22.06
N ALA A 345 5.56 1.18 -22.62
CA ALA A 345 5.70 1.36 -24.07
C ALA A 345 5.41 0.08 -24.87
N ARG A 346 5.89 -1.09 -24.42
CA ARG A 346 5.63 -2.40 -25.07
C ARG A 346 4.15 -2.77 -25.04
N HIS A 347 3.40 -2.27 -24.06
CA HIS A 347 1.97 -2.53 -23.89
C HIS A 347 1.09 -1.37 -24.39
N PHE A 348 1.62 -0.44 -25.17
CA PHE A 348 0.89 0.74 -25.70
C PHE A 348 0.28 1.63 -24.59
N MET A 349 0.90 1.63 -23.41
CA MET A 349 0.55 2.44 -22.26
C MET A 349 1.57 3.58 -22.07
N ARG A 350 1.24 4.54 -21.22
CA ARG A 350 2.14 5.61 -20.78
C ARG A 350 2.16 5.69 -19.26
N MET A 351 3.28 6.15 -18.70
CA MET A 351 3.39 6.38 -17.25
C MET A 351 2.37 7.42 -16.74
N ASP A 352 2.04 8.43 -17.54
CA ASP A 352 1.01 9.45 -17.25
C ASP A 352 -0.44 8.96 -17.50
N ASN A 353 -0.68 7.67 -17.76
CA ASN A 353 -2.05 7.14 -17.82
C ASN A 353 -2.75 7.15 -16.43
N ASN A 354 -2.00 7.37 -15.36
CA ASN A 354 -2.48 7.71 -14.01
C ASN A 354 -2.29 9.22 -13.83
N PRO A 355 -3.26 10.04 -13.34
CA PRO A 355 -4.35 9.71 -12.43
C PRO A 355 -5.56 9.00 -13.07
N SER A 356 -6.19 8.08 -12.33
CA SER A 356 -7.44 7.42 -12.75
C SER A 356 -8.63 8.39 -12.85
N ALA A 357 -9.73 7.98 -13.50
CA ALA A 357 -10.94 8.79 -13.60
C ALA A 357 -11.48 9.21 -12.22
N GLY A 358 -11.45 8.31 -11.23
CA GLY A 358 -11.83 8.62 -9.86
C GLY A 358 -10.92 9.65 -9.19
N ASN A 359 -9.60 9.60 -9.47
CA ASN A 359 -8.65 10.58 -8.95
C ASN A 359 -8.88 11.97 -9.57
N LYS A 360 -9.15 12.01 -10.89
CA LYS A 360 -9.48 13.25 -11.61
C LYS A 360 -10.73 13.91 -11.06
N ALA A 361 -11.79 13.12 -10.85
CA ALA A 361 -13.00 13.58 -10.17
C ALA A 361 -12.77 14.01 -8.71
N GLY A 362 -11.67 13.57 -8.08
CA GLY A 362 -11.26 13.99 -6.74
C GLY A 362 -10.34 15.22 -6.71
N GLY A 363 -9.99 15.81 -7.86
CA GLY A 363 -9.22 17.05 -7.93
C GLY A 363 -7.75 16.92 -8.37
N LEU A 364 -7.24 15.69 -8.58
CA LEU A 364 -5.89 15.47 -9.11
C LEU A 364 -5.88 15.60 -10.64
N THR A 365 -4.89 16.29 -11.19
CA THR A 365 -4.90 16.62 -12.63
C THR A 365 -3.85 15.87 -13.43
N THR A 366 -2.61 15.82 -12.96
CA THR A 366 -1.47 15.21 -13.65
C THR A 366 -0.79 14.18 -12.76
N ILE A 367 0.01 13.28 -13.36
CA ILE A 367 0.80 12.36 -12.56
C ILE A 367 1.79 13.10 -11.65
N LEU A 368 2.39 14.20 -12.12
CA LEU A 368 3.33 15.01 -11.34
C LEU A 368 2.73 15.47 -10.01
N GLU A 369 1.49 15.97 -10.04
CA GLU A 369 0.78 16.38 -8.83
C GLU A 369 0.53 15.21 -7.88
N LYS A 370 0.09 14.07 -8.42
CA LYS A 370 -0.19 12.86 -7.64
C LYS A 370 1.09 12.35 -6.99
N SER A 371 2.21 12.34 -7.72
CA SER A 371 3.50 11.84 -7.25
C SER A 371 4.04 12.59 -6.05
N LEU A 372 3.91 13.91 -6.02
CA LEU A 372 4.32 14.71 -4.86
C LEU A 372 3.53 14.31 -3.59
N GLY A 373 2.22 14.10 -3.74
CA GLY A 373 1.38 13.62 -2.63
C GLY A 373 1.70 12.17 -2.24
N ALA A 374 1.95 11.29 -3.20
CA ALA A 374 2.25 9.87 -2.95
C ALA A 374 3.57 9.69 -2.18
N ILE A 375 4.59 10.49 -2.50
CA ILE A 375 5.89 10.46 -1.82
C ILE A 375 5.78 10.90 -0.36
N ALA A 376 4.88 11.84 -0.03
CA ALA A 376 4.70 12.31 1.34
C ALA A 376 4.36 11.18 2.34
N LYS A 377 3.78 10.06 1.88
CA LYS A 377 3.50 8.86 2.71
C LYS A 377 4.76 8.28 3.38
N SER A 378 5.92 8.44 2.74
CA SER A 378 7.19 7.89 3.22
C SER A 378 7.90 8.74 4.27
N GLY A 379 7.32 9.87 4.68
CA GLY A 379 7.92 10.76 5.66
C GLY A 379 9.12 11.50 5.10
N THR A 380 10.10 11.79 5.94
CA THR A 380 11.28 12.59 5.64
C THR A 380 12.60 11.84 5.80
N THR A 381 12.58 10.66 6.42
CA THR A 381 13.76 9.81 6.61
C THR A 381 14.42 9.34 5.30
N ARG A 382 15.69 8.94 5.41
CA ARG A 382 16.54 8.52 4.30
C ARG A 382 16.03 7.23 3.65
N LEU A 383 16.09 7.16 2.33
CA LEU A 383 15.77 5.95 1.56
C LEU A 383 16.95 4.97 1.66
N GLU A 384 16.78 3.88 2.38
CA GLU A 384 17.84 2.93 2.72
C GLU A 384 18.04 1.84 1.67
N ALA A 385 16.97 1.40 0.99
CA ALA A 385 17.05 0.34 -0.02
C ALA A 385 15.91 0.40 -1.03
N VAL A 386 16.16 -0.18 -2.21
CA VAL A 386 15.15 -0.42 -3.25
C VAL A 386 15.08 -1.93 -3.51
N TYR A 387 13.87 -2.45 -3.63
CA TYR A 387 13.56 -3.86 -3.85
C TYR A 387 12.74 -4.03 -5.12
N GLU A 388 12.87 -5.16 -5.79
CA GLU A 388 11.92 -5.59 -6.81
C GLU A 388 10.65 -6.19 -6.18
N PHE A 389 9.62 -6.42 -7.00
CA PHE A 389 8.37 -7.01 -6.55
C PHE A 389 8.59 -8.30 -5.74
N ALA A 390 7.98 -8.36 -4.55
CA ALA A 390 8.01 -9.49 -3.63
C ALA A 390 9.41 -9.92 -3.14
N GLU A 391 10.48 -9.14 -3.36
CA GLU A 391 11.76 -9.42 -2.73
C GLU A 391 11.66 -9.30 -1.20
N ALA A 392 12.36 -10.19 -0.49
CA ALA A 392 12.40 -10.15 0.97
C ALA A 392 13.08 -8.87 1.45
N VAL A 393 12.35 -8.04 2.21
CA VAL A 393 12.85 -6.79 2.76
C VAL A 393 13.78 -7.09 3.94
N ARG A 394 15.04 -6.65 3.83
CA ARG A 394 16.11 -6.91 4.82
C ARG A 394 16.63 -5.65 5.51
N ALA A 395 16.59 -4.51 4.82
CA ALA A 395 17.01 -3.23 5.38
C ALA A 395 15.98 -2.72 6.41
N LYS A 396 16.49 -1.94 7.38
CA LYS A 396 15.68 -1.20 8.36
C LYS A 396 15.54 0.26 7.91
N GLY A 397 14.50 0.93 8.39
CA GLY A 397 14.20 2.30 8.00
C GLY A 397 13.23 2.40 6.81
N PHE A 398 13.27 3.52 6.11
CA PHE A 398 12.45 3.73 4.93
C PHE A 398 13.06 3.02 3.71
N VAL A 399 12.29 2.13 3.07
CA VAL A 399 12.68 1.39 1.88
C VAL A 399 11.62 1.53 0.79
N TYR A 400 12.02 1.21 -0.43
CA TYR A 400 11.15 1.22 -1.59
C TYR A 400 11.02 -0.19 -2.17
N MET A 401 9.82 -0.62 -2.55
CA MET A 401 9.60 -1.85 -3.31
C MET A 401 8.86 -1.54 -4.60
N ASP A 402 9.42 -1.97 -5.72
CA ASP A 402 8.81 -1.82 -7.03
C ASP A 402 7.52 -2.64 -7.15
N THR A 403 6.41 -1.95 -7.40
CA THR A 403 5.10 -2.55 -7.62
C THR A 403 4.27 -1.72 -8.60
N PRO A 404 3.24 -2.33 -9.24
CA PRO A 404 2.19 -1.58 -9.91
C PRO A 404 1.42 -0.68 -8.95
N GLY A 405 0.79 0.37 -9.47
CA GLY A 405 -0.15 1.22 -8.71
C GLY A 405 -1.55 0.62 -8.49
N TYR A 406 -1.74 -0.67 -8.79
CA TYR A 406 -3.02 -1.35 -8.51
C TYR A 406 -2.97 -1.94 -7.10
N ASP A 407 -3.82 -1.42 -6.21
CA ASP A 407 -3.70 -1.56 -4.77
C ASP A 407 -3.52 -3.03 -4.29
N PRO A 408 -4.37 -3.99 -4.73
CA PRO A 408 -4.23 -5.39 -4.32
C PRO A 408 -2.91 -6.04 -4.77
N VAL A 409 -2.44 -5.71 -5.97
CA VAL A 409 -1.16 -6.23 -6.49
C VAL A 409 0.02 -5.65 -5.72
N SER A 410 -0.03 -4.34 -5.49
CA SER A 410 1.01 -3.62 -4.74
C SER A 410 1.18 -4.16 -3.33
N ALA A 411 0.09 -4.25 -2.58
CA ALA A 411 0.10 -4.77 -1.21
C ALA A 411 0.45 -6.26 -1.16
N THR A 412 0.06 -7.06 -2.17
CA THR A 412 0.48 -8.46 -2.27
C THR A 412 2.00 -8.58 -2.32
N GLY A 413 2.66 -7.76 -3.14
CA GLY A 413 4.13 -7.71 -3.20
C GLY A 413 4.76 -7.31 -1.86
N GLN A 414 4.22 -6.29 -1.19
CA GLN A 414 4.72 -5.82 0.12
C GLN A 414 4.64 -6.91 1.19
N VAL A 415 3.50 -7.61 1.29
CA VAL A 415 3.33 -8.71 2.26
C VAL A 415 4.22 -9.89 1.90
N ALA A 416 4.36 -10.25 0.62
CA ALA A 416 5.32 -11.28 0.20
C ALA A 416 6.75 -10.91 0.62
N GLY A 417 7.13 -9.63 0.53
CA GLY A 417 8.42 -9.14 1.00
C GLY A 417 8.58 -9.06 2.52
N GLY A 418 7.50 -9.25 3.30
CA GLY A 418 7.53 -9.36 4.76
C GLY A 418 6.76 -8.28 5.52
N ALA A 419 5.94 -7.45 4.86
CA ALA A 419 5.11 -6.47 5.55
C ALA A 419 4.10 -7.15 6.47
N ASN A 420 4.19 -6.91 7.78
CA ASN A 420 3.32 -7.47 8.80
C ASN A 420 2.21 -6.50 9.27
N LEU A 421 2.09 -5.34 8.61
CA LEU A 421 1.00 -4.37 8.75
C LEU A 421 0.92 -3.53 7.47
N ILE A 422 -0.28 -3.14 7.05
CA ILE A 422 -0.50 -2.23 5.91
C ILE A 422 -1.20 -0.95 6.39
N CYS A 423 -0.75 0.21 5.91
CA CYS A 423 -1.44 1.48 6.06
C CYS A 423 -1.89 1.99 4.70
N PHE A 424 -3.18 2.26 4.59
CA PHE A 424 -3.89 2.48 3.35
C PHE A 424 -4.59 3.83 3.36
N THR A 425 -4.08 4.79 2.59
CA THR A 425 -4.68 6.13 2.50
C THR A 425 -5.78 6.17 1.44
N THR A 426 -6.91 6.81 1.73
CA THR A 426 -8.03 6.90 0.78
C THR A 426 -8.84 8.18 0.91
N GLY A 427 -9.10 8.83 -0.23
CA GLY A 427 -10.02 9.95 -0.36
C GLY A 427 -11.36 9.60 -1.00
N ARG A 428 -11.54 8.33 -1.38
CA ARG A 428 -12.76 7.83 -2.04
C ARG A 428 -13.40 6.61 -1.37
N GLY A 429 -12.82 6.09 -0.29
CA GLY A 429 -13.45 5.01 0.47
C GLY A 429 -13.11 3.61 -0.01
N SER A 430 -11.81 3.31 -0.14
CA SER A 430 -11.39 1.95 -0.50
C SER A 430 -11.77 0.95 0.60
N ALA A 431 -12.50 -0.10 0.23
CA ALA A 431 -12.85 -1.22 1.11
C ALA A 431 -11.74 -2.29 1.16
N TYR A 432 -10.48 -1.88 1.01
CA TYR A 432 -9.35 -2.80 0.95
C TYR A 432 -9.03 -3.45 2.31
N GLY A 433 -8.70 -4.74 2.26
CA GLY A 433 -8.07 -5.49 3.35
C GLY A 433 -6.94 -6.35 2.80
N CYS A 434 -6.09 -6.87 3.70
CA CYS A 434 -4.99 -7.74 3.32
C CYS A 434 -4.89 -8.87 4.35
N ALA A 435 -4.84 -10.13 3.90
CA ALA A 435 -4.57 -11.26 4.78
C ALA A 435 -3.24 -11.89 4.36
N PRO A 436 -2.32 -12.22 5.30
CA PRO A 436 -2.50 -12.26 6.76
C PRO A 436 -2.13 -10.97 7.51
N SER A 437 -1.80 -9.87 6.82
CA SER A 437 -1.28 -8.65 7.45
C SER A 437 -2.40 -7.63 7.67
N PRO A 438 -2.68 -7.19 8.92
CA PRO A 438 -3.77 -6.27 9.18
C PRO A 438 -3.60 -4.95 8.42
N SER A 439 -4.72 -4.40 7.93
CA SER A 439 -4.73 -3.21 7.08
C SER A 439 -5.53 -2.08 7.72
N LEU A 440 -4.87 -0.96 7.97
CA LEU A 440 -5.44 0.27 8.53
C LEU A 440 -5.80 1.24 7.42
N LYS A 441 -7.05 1.71 7.38
CA LYS A 441 -7.55 2.70 6.42
C LYS A 441 -7.57 4.10 7.02
N LEU A 442 -7.03 5.07 6.28
CA LEU A 442 -6.89 6.46 6.69
C LEU A 442 -7.64 7.37 5.72
N SER A 443 -8.69 8.07 6.16
CA SER A 443 -9.42 9.01 5.30
C SER A 443 -8.64 10.31 5.10
N THR A 444 -8.71 10.88 3.90
CA THR A 444 -8.09 12.17 3.58
C THR A 444 -8.94 13.37 3.98
N ASN A 445 -10.25 13.18 4.19
CA ASN A 445 -11.19 14.24 4.48
C ASN A 445 -12.32 13.77 5.41
N THR A 446 -12.86 14.70 6.19
CA THR A 446 -13.87 14.43 7.22
C THR A 446 -15.21 14.01 6.61
N ALA A 447 -15.55 14.54 5.44
CA ALA A 447 -16.79 14.18 4.74
C ALA A 447 -16.81 12.70 4.32
N LEU A 448 -15.66 12.15 3.90
CA LEU A 448 -15.52 10.72 3.65
C LEU A 448 -15.66 9.91 4.94
N TRP A 449 -14.93 10.31 5.99
CA TRP A 449 -15.00 9.66 7.29
C TRP A 449 -16.44 9.51 7.77
N GLN A 450 -17.20 10.61 7.82
CA GLN A 450 -18.58 10.62 8.31
C GLN A 450 -19.52 9.70 7.51
N ARG A 451 -19.21 9.43 6.23
CA ARG A 451 -20.02 8.53 5.40
C ARG A 451 -19.62 7.06 5.54
N GLN A 452 -18.41 6.75 6.00
CA GLN A 452 -17.80 5.41 5.92
C GLN A 452 -16.92 5.09 7.15
N GLU A 453 -17.25 5.61 8.34
CA GLU A 453 -16.47 5.37 9.55
C GLU A 453 -16.49 3.91 10.03
N ASP A 454 -17.44 3.11 9.51
CA ASP A 454 -17.47 1.66 9.72
C ASP A 454 -16.40 0.91 8.91
N ASP A 455 -15.85 1.53 7.88
CA ASP A 455 -14.79 0.97 7.03
C ASP A 455 -13.42 1.63 7.27
N ILE A 456 -13.36 2.81 7.88
CA ILE A 456 -12.15 3.60 8.02
C ILE A 456 -11.67 3.60 9.47
N ASP A 457 -10.36 3.35 9.68
CA ASP A 457 -9.79 3.20 11.02
C ASP A 457 -9.38 4.56 11.64
N ILE A 458 -9.04 5.57 10.81
CA ILE A 458 -8.68 6.92 11.30
C ILE A 458 -9.09 8.05 10.34
N ASN A 459 -9.58 9.16 10.91
CA ASN A 459 -9.84 10.40 10.17
C ASN A 459 -8.61 11.32 10.15
N CYS A 460 -8.07 11.63 8.97
CA CYS A 460 -7.05 12.68 8.79
C CYS A 460 -7.62 14.00 8.25
N GLY A 461 -8.94 14.06 8.01
CA GLY A 461 -9.63 15.23 7.49
C GLY A 461 -9.59 16.47 8.38
N GLY A 462 -9.38 16.29 9.69
CA GLY A 462 -9.20 17.42 10.63
C GLY A 462 -8.07 18.38 10.23
N ILE A 463 -7.06 17.89 9.48
CA ILE A 463 -5.97 18.71 8.93
C ILE A 463 -6.51 19.68 7.87
N ILE A 464 -7.39 19.19 6.99
CA ILE A 464 -8.07 20.02 5.97
C ILE A 464 -9.02 21.01 6.65
N ASP A 465 -9.70 20.58 7.72
CA ASP A 465 -10.65 21.44 8.44
C ASP A 465 -9.95 22.51 9.31
N GLY A 466 -8.63 22.38 9.54
CA GLY A 466 -7.84 23.29 10.37
C GLY A 466 -7.94 23.03 11.88
N HIS A 467 -8.46 21.85 12.27
CA HIS A 467 -8.64 21.46 13.67
C HIS A 467 -7.55 20.53 14.19
N ASP A 468 -6.63 20.12 13.31
CA ASP A 468 -5.62 19.10 13.60
C ASP A 468 -4.32 19.41 12.84
N SER A 469 -3.21 18.89 13.34
CA SER A 469 -1.91 19.04 12.70
C SER A 469 -1.44 17.72 12.11
N VAL A 470 -0.57 17.80 11.09
CA VAL A 470 0.08 16.63 10.49
C VAL A 470 0.80 15.78 11.55
N ASP A 471 1.48 16.43 12.49
CA ASP A 471 2.25 15.74 13.53
C ASP A 471 1.34 15.02 14.55
N ALA A 472 0.26 15.68 14.99
CA ALA A 472 -0.70 15.08 15.92
C ALA A 472 -1.43 13.89 15.27
N ALA A 473 -1.83 14.02 14.00
CA ALA A 473 -2.38 12.90 13.24
C ALA A 473 -1.36 11.76 13.09
N GLY A 474 -0.09 12.07 12.81
CA GLY A 474 0.99 11.10 12.73
C GLY A 474 1.21 10.32 14.03
N GLU A 475 1.16 10.98 15.19
CA GLU A 475 1.20 10.29 16.48
C GLU A 475 0.03 9.32 16.65
N ARG A 476 -1.20 9.73 16.33
CA ARG A 476 -2.38 8.84 16.43
C ARG A 476 -2.26 7.63 15.51
N ILE A 477 -1.77 7.82 14.29
CA ILE A 477 -1.51 6.73 13.33
C ILE A 477 -0.46 5.78 13.90
N PHE A 478 0.67 6.28 14.41
CA PHE A 478 1.74 5.46 14.98
C PHE A 478 1.24 4.63 16.18
N ARG A 479 0.44 5.23 17.08
CA ARG A 479 -0.18 4.49 18.19
C ARG A 479 -1.13 3.41 17.71
N LEU A 480 -1.93 3.70 16.68
CA LEU A 480 -2.83 2.73 16.10
C LEU A 480 -2.09 1.56 15.41
N MET A 481 -0.94 1.82 14.78
CA MET A 481 -0.06 0.76 14.26
C MET A 481 0.37 -0.19 15.39
N LEU A 482 0.85 0.34 16.53
CA LEU A 482 1.26 -0.45 17.69
C LEU A 482 0.09 -1.25 18.30
N ALA A 483 -1.08 -0.62 18.45
CA ALA A 483 -2.26 -1.27 19.00
C ALA A 483 -2.76 -2.40 18.08
N THR A 484 -2.78 -2.15 16.78
CA THR A 484 -3.18 -3.14 15.77
C THR A 484 -2.21 -4.31 15.73
N ALA A 485 -0.90 -4.03 15.74
CA ALA A 485 0.12 -5.05 15.84
C ALA A 485 0.03 -5.88 17.15
N SER A 486 -0.45 -5.25 18.23
CA SER A 486 -0.70 -5.88 19.53
C SER A 486 -1.93 -6.79 19.56
N GLY A 487 -2.72 -6.86 18.48
CA GLY A 487 -3.87 -7.74 18.36
C GLY A 487 -5.22 -7.02 18.24
N GLN A 488 -5.26 -5.68 18.30
CA GLN A 488 -6.47 -4.96 17.94
C GLN A 488 -6.78 -5.22 16.45
N ARG A 489 -8.02 -5.62 16.16
CA ARG A 489 -8.47 -5.87 14.78
C ARG A 489 -8.77 -4.55 14.08
N SER A 490 -8.32 -4.41 12.83
CA SER A 490 -8.72 -3.30 11.98
C SER A 490 -10.15 -3.50 11.45
N LYS A 491 -10.77 -2.43 10.95
CA LYS A 491 -12.12 -2.49 10.36
C LYS A 491 -12.22 -3.52 9.22
N SER A 492 -11.20 -3.65 8.36
CA SER A 492 -11.20 -4.69 7.31
C SER A 492 -11.18 -6.10 7.86
N GLU A 493 -10.47 -6.34 8.97
CA GLU A 493 -10.43 -7.67 9.57
C GLU A 493 -11.79 -8.02 10.18
N LEU A 494 -12.52 -7.04 10.73
CA LEU A 494 -13.86 -7.23 11.25
C LEU A 494 -14.85 -7.61 10.14
N HIS A 495 -14.72 -7.01 8.95
CA HIS A 495 -15.54 -7.31 7.78
C HIS A 495 -15.11 -8.57 7.02
N GLY A 496 -13.96 -9.15 7.34
CA GLY A 496 -13.43 -10.34 6.67
C GLY A 496 -12.74 -10.07 5.32
N TYR A 497 -12.38 -8.82 5.03
CA TYR A 497 -11.56 -8.49 3.86
C TYR A 497 -10.12 -9.02 4.00
N GLY A 498 -9.51 -9.40 2.89
CA GLY A 498 -8.08 -9.70 2.76
C GLY A 498 -7.76 -10.94 1.92
N GLN A 499 -8.68 -11.90 1.80
CA GLN A 499 -8.45 -13.13 1.03
C GLN A 499 -8.69 -12.95 -0.47
N ASN A 500 -9.70 -12.15 -0.85
CA ASN A 500 -10.01 -11.86 -2.25
C ASN A 500 -9.04 -10.81 -2.83
N GLU A 501 -8.39 -10.06 -1.96
CA GLU A 501 -7.45 -8.99 -2.26
C GLU A 501 -6.00 -9.49 -2.41
N PHE A 502 -5.77 -10.79 -2.28
CA PHE A 502 -4.50 -11.43 -2.65
C PHE A 502 -4.41 -11.58 -4.17
N VAL A 503 -3.60 -10.74 -4.80
CA VAL A 503 -3.48 -10.67 -6.26
C VAL A 503 -1.99 -10.62 -6.63
N PRO A 504 -1.35 -11.76 -6.93
CA PRO A 504 0.02 -11.75 -7.46
C PRO A 504 0.12 -10.93 -8.76
N TRP A 505 1.28 -10.32 -8.99
CA TRP A 505 1.49 -9.57 -10.24
C TRP A 505 1.64 -10.53 -11.42
N GLN A 506 0.73 -10.39 -12.39
CA GLN A 506 0.82 -11.05 -13.67
C GLN A 506 1.69 -10.23 -14.65
N LEU A 507 2.84 -10.78 -15.00
CA LEU A 507 3.73 -10.26 -16.03
C LEU A 507 3.61 -11.12 -17.29
N GLY A 508 3.96 -10.59 -18.46
CA GLY A 508 4.02 -11.40 -19.68
C GLY A 508 2.66 -11.77 -20.28
N ALA A 509 2.70 -12.65 -21.28
CA ALA A 509 1.54 -13.09 -22.03
C ALA A 509 1.09 -14.49 -21.57
N VAL A 510 -0.22 -14.69 -21.52
CA VAL A 510 -0.84 -16.02 -21.35
C VAL A 510 -1.23 -16.54 -22.73
N MET A 511 -0.81 -17.77 -23.05
CA MET A 511 -1.01 -18.39 -24.37
C MET A 511 -2.34 -19.14 -24.49
#